data_AF-S4VQI9-F1
#
_entry.id   AF-S4VQI9-F1
#
_cell.length_a   1.000
_cell.length_b   1.000
_cell.length_c   1.000
_cell.angle_alpha   90.00
_cell.angle_beta   90.00
_cell.angle_gamma   90.00
#
_symmetry.space_group_name_H-M   'P 1'
#
loop_
_entity.id
_entity.type
_entity.pdbx_description
1 polymer ?
#
loop_
_entity_poly.entity_id
_entity_poly.type
_entity_poly.pdbx_seq_one_letter_code
_entity_poly.pdbx_strand_id
1 'polypeptide(L)'
;MEVIKAYKLLILLIVLFCCCDDEEYVNNLGVGYDFDDIASSDLDIGLAFDHPSLENLIVNFNLSGEERIAVRFLRSALTDPTIAEGAGIRTYSDDEFYEFLVILGASKTREAIADIVVTLRVRDEILKAIYEFAYGDSQRDTFEVQLDVKEREYLKTLKIACGSDNGYKGAYMALKLSDCSEIFIPLKRQVYDVLHKY
;
A
#
# COMPACT_ATOMS: atom_id res chain seq x y z
N MET A 1 48.33 -5.52 -8.01
CA MET A 1 46.92 -5.98 -8.01
C MET A 1 46.68 -7.01 -6.91
N GLU A 2 47.17 -6.76 -5.70
CA GLU A 2 46.99 -7.64 -4.52
C GLU A 2 46.31 -6.92 -3.36
N VAL A 3 46.49 -5.60 -3.26
CA VAL A 3 45.90 -4.74 -2.20
C VAL A 3 44.36 -4.75 -2.22
N ILE A 4 43.73 -4.85 -3.39
CA ILE A 4 42.27 -4.88 -3.54
C ILE A 4 41.66 -6.21 -3.05
N LYS A 5 42.41 -7.32 -3.11
CA LYS A 5 41.93 -8.60 -2.56
C LYS A 5 42.04 -8.64 -1.03
N ALA A 6 43.10 -8.03 -0.48
CA ALA A 6 43.27 -7.90 0.97
C ALA A 6 42.17 -7.05 1.61
N TYR A 7 41.77 -5.92 0.99
CA TYR A 7 40.71 -5.06 1.56
C TYR A 7 39.33 -5.74 1.57
N LYS A 8 38.99 -6.54 0.55
CA LYS A 8 37.73 -7.31 0.53
C LYS A 8 37.70 -8.41 1.59
N LEU A 9 38.82 -9.08 1.83
CA LEU A 9 38.95 -10.10 2.88
C LEU A 9 38.88 -9.48 4.28
N LEU A 10 39.43 -8.28 4.45
CA LEU A 10 39.47 -7.56 5.72
C LEU A 10 38.10 -6.98 6.11
N ILE A 11 37.30 -6.53 5.13
CA ILE A 11 35.89 -6.13 5.36
C ILE A 11 35.02 -7.36 5.71
N LEU A 12 35.25 -8.51 5.08
CA LEU A 12 34.49 -9.73 5.37
C LEU A 12 34.72 -10.24 6.80
N LEU A 13 35.93 -10.07 7.34
CA LEU A 13 36.28 -10.41 8.72
C LEU A 13 35.72 -9.43 9.76
N ILE A 14 35.59 -8.14 9.42
CA ILE A 14 34.97 -7.13 10.30
C ILE A 14 33.46 -7.38 10.43
N VAL A 15 32.78 -7.78 9.35
CA VAL A 15 31.35 -8.15 9.39
C VAL A 15 31.10 -9.42 10.22
N LEU A 16 32.08 -10.33 10.26
CA LEU A 16 31.99 -11.58 11.05
C LEU A 16 32.34 -11.40 12.54
N PHE A 17 32.92 -10.27 12.95
CA PHE A 17 33.39 -10.04 14.33
C PHE A 17 32.58 -8.97 15.09
N CYS A 18 31.57 -8.35 14.47
CA CYS A 18 30.81 -7.24 15.08
C CYS A 18 29.35 -7.55 15.48
N CYS A 19 28.88 -8.79 15.45
CA CYS A 19 27.49 -9.09 15.83
C CYS A 19 27.35 -10.24 16.83
N CYS A 20 28.24 -10.32 17.82
CA CYS A 20 27.94 -11.03 19.07
C CYS A 20 27.66 -9.99 20.16
N ASP A 21 26.37 -9.89 20.47
CA ASP A 21 25.66 -9.48 21.69
C ASP A 21 26.18 -8.31 22.54
N ASP A 22 25.33 -7.28 22.65
CA ASP A 22 24.97 -6.69 23.93
C ASP A 22 23.44 -6.77 24.11
N GLU A 23 23.04 -7.35 25.24
CA GLU A 23 21.69 -7.56 25.72
C GLU A 23 20.95 -6.27 26.10
N GLU A 24 19.62 -6.38 26.04
CA GLU A 24 18.61 -5.74 26.91
C GLU A 24 18.19 -4.29 26.60
N TYR A 25 17.04 -4.16 25.91
CA TYR A 25 15.92 -3.33 26.39
C TYR A 25 14.58 -3.93 25.93
N VAL A 26 13.59 -3.76 26.80
CA VAL A 26 12.52 -4.71 27.07
C VAL A 26 11.20 -4.25 26.40
N ASN A 27 10.54 -5.20 25.72
CA ASN A 27 9.11 -5.33 25.37
C ASN A 27 8.39 -4.21 24.58
N ASN A 28 7.96 -4.52 23.34
CA ASN A 28 6.57 -4.99 23.09
C ASN A 28 6.35 -5.45 21.62
N LEU A 29 5.79 -6.66 21.47
CA LEU A 29 5.22 -7.30 20.25
C LEU A 29 6.02 -7.18 18.94
N GLY A 30 7.20 -7.79 18.89
CA GLY A 30 7.87 -8.16 17.65
C GLY A 30 7.70 -9.65 17.37
N VAL A 31 6.65 -10.06 16.66
CA VAL A 31 6.70 -11.34 15.96
C VAL A 31 7.26 -11.04 14.57
N GLY A 32 8.58 -11.21 14.44
CA GLY A 32 9.26 -11.19 13.16
C GLY A 32 8.86 -12.43 12.38
N TYR A 33 7.77 -12.35 11.63
CA TYR A 33 7.44 -13.37 10.65
C TYR A 33 8.32 -13.15 9.43
N ASP A 34 9.36 -13.98 9.29
CA ASP A 34 10.08 -14.10 8.03
C ASP A 34 9.12 -14.68 7.00
N PHE A 35 8.86 -13.88 5.96
CA PHE A 35 7.88 -14.14 4.90
C PHE A 35 8.21 -15.36 4.02
N ASP A 36 9.38 -15.95 4.21
CA ASP A 36 9.82 -17.13 3.47
C ASP A 36 9.36 -18.45 4.12
N ASP A 37 8.86 -18.44 5.36
CA ASP A 37 8.47 -19.66 6.10
C ASP A 37 6.97 -20.01 6.06
N ILE A 38 6.10 -19.20 5.45
CA ILE A 38 4.67 -19.54 5.35
C ILE A 38 4.41 -20.32 4.04
N ALA A 39 4.95 -21.53 4.00
CA ALA A 39 4.45 -22.59 3.15
C ALA A 39 3.71 -23.60 4.05
N SER A 40 2.37 -23.62 3.91
CA SER A 40 1.49 -24.66 4.43
C SER A 40 1.65 -25.05 5.91
N SER A 41 0.90 -24.42 6.80
CA SER A 41 0.32 -25.17 7.91
C SER A 41 -0.93 -24.48 8.42
N ASP A 42 -2.03 -25.22 8.44
CA ASP A 42 -3.23 -24.95 9.23
C ASP A 42 -2.83 -24.82 10.71
N LEU A 43 -2.42 -23.63 11.13
CA LEU A 43 -2.01 -23.38 12.51
C LEU A 43 -3.13 -22.64 13.24
N ASP A 44 -4.04 -23.43 13.82
CA ASP A 44 -4.99 -23.00 14.85
C ASP A 44 -4.20 -22.64 16.11
N ILE A 45 -3.65 -21.42 16.14
CA ILE A 45 -3.15 -20.83 17.38
C ILE A 45 -4.35 -20.16 18.06
N GLY A 46 -4.93 -20.88 19.02
CA GLY A 46 -5.95 -20.38 19.97
C GLY A 46 -5.41 -19.28 20.87
N LEU A 47 -5.09 -18.12 20.29
CA LEU A 47 -4.95 -16.86 20.99
C LEU A 47 -6.30 -16.16 20.88
N ALA A 48 -6.88 -15.78 22.01
CA ALA A 48 -7.95 -14.79 22.06
C ALA A 48 -7.37 -13.45 21.56
N PHE A 49 -7.23 -13.32 20.23
CA PHE A 49 -6.93 -12.05 19.60
C PHE A 49 -8.18 -11.21 19.73
N ASP A 50 -8.09 -10.10 20.45
CA ASP A 50 -8.82 -8.92 20.02
C ASP A 50 -8.54 -8.79 18.51
N HIS A 51 -9.56 -9.03 17.68
CA HIS A 51 -9.37 -8.93 16.23
C HIS A 51 -8.78 -7.54 15.94
N PRO A 52 -7.58 -7.49 15.32
CA PRO A 52 -6.91 -6.22 15.11
C PRO A 52 -7.80 -5.35 14.24
N SER A 53 -8.18 -4.17 14.73
CA SER A 53 -8.87 -3.20 13.89
C SER A 53 -7.87 -2.47 13.01
N LEU A 54 -8.33 -1.95 11.87
CA LEU A 54 -7.49 -1.12 11.00
C LEU A 54 -6.85 0.05 11.77
N GLU A 55 -7.59 0.69 12.68
CA GLU A 55 -7.09 1.81 13.49
C GLU A 55 -5.93 1.41 14.39
N ASN A 56 -6.04 0.23 15.03
CA ASN A 56 -5.00 -0.29 15.89
C ASN A 56 -3.74 -0.59 15.06
N LEU A 57 -3.88 -1.24 13.90
CA LEU A 57 -2.77 -1.51 12.99
C LEU A 57 -2.11 -0.22 12.48
N ILE A 58 -2.90 0.79 12.10
CA ILE A 58 -2.40 2.10 11.67
C ILE A 58 -1.51 2.74 12.76
N VAL A 59 -1.95 2.70 14.02
CA VAL A 59 -1.21 3.26 15.15
C VAL A 59 0.03 2.44 15.44
N ASN A 60 -0.08 1.12 15.54
CA ASN A 60 1.04 0.22 15.83
C ASN A 60 2.13 0.28 14.77
N PHE A 61 1.75 0.37 13.49
CA PHE A 61 2.71 0.49 12.39
C PHE A 61 3.29 1.89 12.29
N ASN A 62 2.78 2.87 13.05
CA ASN A 62 3.17 4.27 12.99
C ASN A 62 3.14 4.81 11.55
N LEU A 63 1.99 4.62 10.88
CA LEU A 63 1.76 5.14 9.53
C LEU A 63 1.52 6.65 9.57
N SER A 64 2.15 7.36 8.63
CA SER A 64 1.96 8.79 8.38
C SER A 64 0.54 9.10 7.88
N GLY A 65 0.16 10.39 7.84
CA GLY A 65 -1.16 10.80 7.39
C GLY A 65 -1.52 10.29 5.98
N GLU A 66 -0.57 10.34 5.05
CA GLU A 66 -0.79 9.87 3.67
C GLU A 66 -0.84 8.34 3.59
N GLU A 67 0.02 7.64 4.33
CA GLU A 67 0.00 6.17 4.41
C GLU A 67 -1.32 5.67 5.02
N ARG A 68 -1.88 6.39 5.99
CA ARG A 68 -3.21 6.11 6.56
C ARG A 68 -4.33 6.23 5.53
N ILE A 69 -4.26 7.23 4.66
CA ILE A 69 -5.23 7.40 3.58
C ILE A 69 -5.06 6.28 2.56
N ALA A 70 -3.82 5.97 2.17
CA ALA A 70 -3.52 4.92 1.22
C ALA A 70 -3.96 3.52 1.68
N VAL A 71 -3.73 3.16 2.95
CA VAL A 71 -4.15 1.84 3.47
C VAL A 71 -5.68 1.72 3.55
N ARG A 72 -6.40 2.81 3.87
CA ARG A 72 -7.87 2.82 3.82
C ARG A 72 -8.40 2.72 2.39
N PHE A 73 -7.75 3.41 1.46
CA PHE A 73 -8.09 3.34 0.04
C PHE A 73 -7.91 1.91 -0.49
N LEU A 74 -6.80 1.26 -0.12
CA LEU A 74 -6.56 -0.15 -0.43
C LEU A 74 -7.62 -1.06 0.20
N ARG A 75 -7.97 -0.86 1.48
CA ARG A 75 -9.07 -1.60 2.12
C ARG A 75 -10.34 -1.51 1.30
N SER A 76 -10.79 -0.29 0.98
CA SER A 76 -11.99 -0.06 0.18
C SER A 76 -11.95 -0.79 -1.17
N ALA A 77 -10.78 -0.88 -1.81
CA ALA A 77 -10.63 -1.64 -3.05
C ALA A 77 -10.82 -3.15 -2.84
N LEU A 78 -10.24 -3.72 -1.77
CA LEU A 78 -10.18 -5.17 -1.59
C LEU A 78 -11.42 -5.76 -0.92
N THR A 79 -12.11 -4.99 -0.09
CA THR A 79 -13.23 -5.49 0.74
C THR A 79 -14.62 -5.15 0.19
N ASP A 80 -14.73 -4.23 -0.77
CA ASP A 80 -16.03 -3.88 -1.37
C ASP A 80 -16.41 -4.92 -2.45
N PRO A 81 -17.51 -5.70 -2.27
CA PRO A 81 -17.91 -6.74 -3.22
C PRO A 81 -18.44 -6.17 -4.55
N THR A 82 -18.87 -4.91 -4.61
CA THR A 82 -19.41 -4.28 -5.81
C THR A 82 -18.31 -3.91 -6.81
N ILE A 83 -17.08 -3.76 -6.33
CA ILE A 83 -15.93 -3.47 -7.18
C ILE A 83 -15.55 -4.75 -7.94
N ALA A 84 -15.41 -4.60 -9.26
CA ALA A 84 -15.16 -5.72 -10.19
C ALA A 84 -16.20 -6.85 -10.09
N GLU A 85 -17.45 -6.52 -9.75
CA GLU A 85 -18.56 -7.48 -9.71
C GLU A 85 -18.69 -8.24 -11.05
N GLY A 86 -18.95 -9.54 -10.96
CA GLY A 86 -19.08 -10.42 -12.12
C GLY A 86 -17.76 -10.85 -12.79
N ALA A 87 -16.61 -10.29 -12.38
CA ALA A 87 -15.31 -10.67 -12.93
C ALA A 87 -14.67 -11.89 -12.25
N GLY A 88 -15.36 -12.52 -11.27
CA GLY A 88 -14.84 -13.66 -10.52
C GLY A 88 -13.64 -13.33 -9.61
N ILE A 89 -13.41 -12.05 -9.34
CA ILE A 89 -12.32 -11.57 -8.50
C ILE A 89 -12.68 -11.76 -7.04
N ARG A 90 -11.74 -12.30 -6.25
CA ARG A 90 -11.88 -12.46 -4.81
C ARG A 90 -12.20 -11.12 -4.13
N THR A 91 -13.09 -11.16 -3.15
CA THR A 91 -13.35 -10.04 -2.23
C THR A 91 -12.88 -10.45 -0.85
N TYR A 92 -12.02 -9.63 -0.25
CA TYR A 92 -11.49 -9.89 1.09
C TYR A 92 -12.56 -9.57 2.12
N SER A 93 -12.62 -10.32 3.22
CA SER A 93 -13.28 -9.82 4.42
C SER A 93 -12.42 -8.72 5.09
N ASP A 94 -13.01 -7.97 6.02
CA ASP A 94 -12.23 -7.03 6.84
C ASP A 94 -11.14 -7.76 7.63
N ASP A 95 -11.45 -8.92 8.21
CA ASP A 95 -10.50 -9.72 8.99
C ASP A 95 -9.34 -10.24 8.11
N GLU A 96 -9.64 -10.70 6.89
CA GLU A 96 -8.60 -11.12 5.92
C GLU A 96 -7.71 -9.95 5.51
N PHE A 97 -8.28 -8.74 5.36
CA PHE A 97 -7.49 -7.55 5.09
C PHE A 97 -6.58 -7.18 6.28
N TYR A 98 -7.06 -7.30 7.51
CA TYR A 98 -6.26 -7.03 8.70
C TYR A 98 -5.17 -8.07 8.90
N GLU A 99 -5.48 -9.35 8.70
CA GLU A 99 -4.52 -10.45 8.71
C GLU A 99 -3.42 -10.23 7.66
N PHE A 100 -3.81 -9.83 6.44
CA PHE A 100 -2.86 -9.47 5.38
C PHE A 100 -1.86 -8.41 5.87
N LEU A 101 -2.34 -7.33 6.50
CA LEU A 101 -1.48 -6.28 7.05
C LEU A 101 -0.59 -6.78 8.19
N VAL A 102 -1.11 -7.62 9.08
CA VAL A 102 -0.34 -8.23 10.18
C VAL A 102 0.80 -9.08 9.64
N ILE A 103 0.54 -9.91 8.63
CA ILE A 103 1.54 -10.79 8.00
C ILE A 103 2.62 -9.97 7.28
N LEU A 104 2.26 -8.85 6.65
CA LEU A 104 3.25 -7.95 6.06
C LEU A 104 4.13 -7.26 7.11
N GLY A 105 3.51 -6.85 8.22
CA GLY A 105 4.14 -5.98 9.20
C GLY A 105 4.44 -4.58 8.67
N ALA A 106 4.86 -3.69 9.57
CA ALA A 106 4.94 -2.26 9.29
C ALA A 106 5.83 -1.89 8.08
N SER A 107 6.97 -2.56 7.89
CA SER A 107 7.89 -2.24 6.78
C SER A 107 7.27 -2.58 5.43
N LYS A 108 6.76 -3.80 5.26
CA LYS A 108 6.21 -4.24 3.97
C LYS A 108 4.85 -3.61 3.69
N THR A 109 4.06 -3.27 4.72
CA THR A 109 2.86 -2.46 4.52
C THR A 109 3.19 -1.12 3.88
N ARG A 110 4.25 -0.42 4.33
CA ARG A 110 4.69 0.83 3.69
C ARG A 110 5.12 0.63 2.24
N GLU A 111 5.90 -0.42 1.97
CA GLU A 111 6.29 -0.77 0.61
C GLU A 111 5.07 -1.03 -0.28
N ALA A 112 4.08 -1.79 0.21
CA ALA A 112 2.89 -2.16 -0.53
C ALA A 112 2.00 -0.95 -0.89
N ILE A 113 1.96 0.09 -0.03
CA ILE A 113 1.10 1.27 -0.26
C ILE A 113 1.85 2.45 -0.87
N ALA A 114 3.15 2.34 -1.12
CA ALA A 114 3.97 3.47 -1.57
C ALA A 114 3.48 4.07 -2.90
N ASP A 115 3.15 3.25 -3.89
CA ASP A 115 2.59 3.71 -5.17
C ASP A 115 1.21 4.35 -4.99
N ILE A 116 0.39 3.80 -4.09
CA ILE A 116 -0.93 4.36 -3.75
C ILE A 116 -0.77 5.75 -3.15
N VAL A 117 0.19 5.96 -2.24
CA VAL A 117 0.48 7.30 -1.68
C VAL A 117 0.81 8.29 -2.80
N VAL A 118 1.72 7.94 -3.73
CA VAL A 118 2.10 8.82 -4.84
C VAL A 118 0.91 9.11 -5.75
N THR A 119 0.12 8.08 -6.07
CA THR A 119 -1.04 8.20 -6.96
C THR A 119 -2.14 9.08 -6.34
N LEU A 120 -2.41 8.94 -5.04
CA LEU A 120 -3.41 9.77 -4.35
C LEU A 120 -2.96 11.23 -4.16
N ARG A 121 -1.66 11.51 -4.08
CA ARG A 121 -1.17 12.91 -4.13
C ARG A 121 -1.55 13.59 -5.44
N VAL A 122 -1.44 12.89 -6.57
CA VAL A 122 -1.85 13.43 -7.88
C VAL A 122 -3.36 13.72 -7.90
N ARG A 123 -4.17 12.82 -7.33
CA ARG A 123 -5.61 13.07 -7.17
C ARG A 123 -5.89 14.32 -6.34
N ASP A 124 -5.20 14.50 -5.21
CA ASP A 124 -5.42 15.65 -4.33
C ASP A 124 -5.02 16.97 -5.00
N GLU A 125 -3.98 16.96 -5.84
CA GLU A 125 -3.62 18.10 -6.69
C GLU A 125 -4.72 18.43 -7.73
N ILE A 126 -5.34 17.41 -8.33
CA ILE A 126 -6.47 17.60 -9.25
C ILE A 126 -7.64 18.24 -8.50
N LEU A 127 -8.00 17.69 -7.33
CA LEU A 127 -9.10 18.20 -6.52
C LEU A 127 -8.88 19.67 -6.13
N LYS A 128 -7.65 20.03 -5.76
CA LYS A 128 -7.28 21.41 -5.47
C LYS A 128 -7.49 22.31 -6.69
N ALA A 129 -7.04 21.90 -7.88
CA ALA A 129 -7.19 22.67 -9.11
C ALA A 129 -8.67 22.81 -9.52
N ILE A 130 -9.49 21.76 -9.32
CA ILE A 130 -10.94 21.81 -9.53
C ILE A 130 -11.60 22.87 -8.63
N TYR A 131 -11.12 23.04 -7.40
CA TYR A 131 -11.62 24.06 -6.48
C TYR A 131 -11.16 25.49 -6.77
N GLU A 132 -10.28 25.70 -7.75
CA GLU A 132 -9.95 27.03 -8.26
C GLU A 132 -11.02 27.57 -9.22
N PHE A 133 -11.86 26.70 -9.80
CA PHE A 133 -13.02 27.10 -10.59
C PHE A 133 -14.10 27.73 -9.70
N ALA A 134 -14.86 28.67 -10.28
CA ALA A 134 -15.95 29.32 -9.56
C ALA A 134 -17.05 28.32 -9.14
N TYR A 135 -17.73 28.62 -8.03
CA TYR A 135 -18.88 27.83 -7.62
C TYR A 135 -20.00 27.91 -8.68
N GLY A 136 -20.52 26.75 -9.10
CA GLY A 136 -21.51 26.65 -10.18
C GLY A 136 -20.93 26.68 -11.59
N ASP A 137 -19.60 26.64 -11.74
CA ASP A 137 -18.96 26.44 -13.04
C ASP A 137 -19.21 25.00 -13.54
N SER A 138 -19.72 24.86 -14.76
CA SER A 138 -20.02 23.54 -15.33
C SER A 138 -18.77 22.69 -15.59
N GLN A 139 -17.60 23.29 -15.79
CA GLN A 139 -16.32 22.59 -15.90
C GLN A 139 -15.94 21.97 -14.55
N ARG A 140 -16.19 22.67 -13.45
CA ARG A 140 -15.95 22.14 -12.10
C ARG A 140 -16.73 20.86 -11.89
N ASP A 141 -18.05 20.90 -12.08
CA ASP A 141 -18.93 19.74 -11.90
C ASP A 141 -18.52 18.59 -12.84
N THR A 142 -18.14 18.93 -14.07
CA THR A 142 -17.66 17.95 -15.06
C THR A 142 -16.37 17.26 -14.62
N PHE A 143 -15.41 18.00 -14.06
CA PHE A 143 -14.15 17.44 -13.58
C PHE A 143 -14.31 16.66 -12.27
N GLU A 144 -15.21 17.06 -11.38
CA GLU A 144 -15.55 16.29 -10.17
C GLU A 144 -16.07 14.89 -10.58
N VAL A 145 -17.02 14.81 -11.53
CA VAL A 145 -17.52 13.53 -12.06
C VAL A 145 -16.42 12.70 -12.72
N GLN A 146 -15.51 13.32 -13.48
CA GLN A 146 -14.41 12.60 -14.11
C GLN A 146 -13.39 12.08 -13.10
N LEU A 147 -13.11 12.84 -12.03
CA LEU A 147 -12.24 12.41 -10.95
C LEU A 147 -12.83 11.18 -10.24
N ASP A 148 -14.12 11.21 -9.92
CA ASP A 148 -14.82 10.07 -9.32
C ASP A 148 -14.77 8.81 -10.22
N VAL A 149 -14.90 8.98 -11.53
CA VAL A 149 -14.75 7.87 -12.49
C VAL A 149 -13.33 7.30 -12.42
N LYS A 150 -12.30 8.15 -12.39
CA LYS A 150 -10.90 7.72 -12.32
C LYS A 150 -10.56 7.06 -10.99
N GLU A 151 -11.11 7.53 -9.88
CA GLU A 151 -10.97 6.86 -8.58
C GLU A 151 -11.58 5.46 -8.59
N ARG A 152 -12.78 5.29 -9.17
CA ARG A 152 -13.39 3.95 -9.32
C ARG A 152 -12.57 3.02 -10.21
N GLU A 153 -12.00 3.53 -11.30
CA GLU A 153 -11.06 2.78 -12.14
C GLU A 153 -9.82 2.36 -11.37
N TYR A 154 -9.31 3.22 -10.49
CA TYR A 154 -8.13 2.91 -9.67
C TYR A 154 -8.43 1.82 -8.64
N LEU A 155 -9.52 1.95 -7.88
CA LEU A 155 -9.95 0.92 -6.93
C LEU A 155 -10.14 -0.44 -7.63
N LYS A 156 -10.75 -0.44 -8.81
CA LYS A 156 -10.92 -1.66 -9.62
C LYS A 156 -9.58 -2.27 -10.03
N THR A 157 -8.61 -1.45 -10.43
CA THR A 157 -7.26 -1.91 -10.80
C THR A 157 -6.57 -2.58 -9.61
N LEU A 158 -6.61 -1.95 -8.43
CA LEU A 158 -6.05 -2.52 -7.20
C LEU A 158 -6.72 -3.85 -6.83
N LYS A 159 -8.04 -3.93 -6.94
CA LYS A 159 -8.78 -5.15 -6.65
C LYS A 159 -8.39 -6.30 -7.58
N ILE A 160 -8.33 -6.04 -8.88
CA ILE A 160 -7.94 -7.06 -9.87
C ILE A 160 -6.50 -7.53 -9.61
N ALA A 161 -5.57 -6.60 -9.32
CA ALA A 161 -4.17 -6.93 -9.06
C ALA A 161 -4.02 -7.83 -7.81
N CYS A 162 -4.73 -7.53 -6.73
CA CYS A 162 -4.61 -8.25 -5.45
C CYS A 162 -5.53 -9.48 -5.33
N GLY A 163 -6.52 -9.60 -6.21
CA GLY A 163 -7.54 -10.65 -6.16
C GLY A 163 -7.16 -11.95 -6.85
N SER A 164 -5.90 -12.11 -7.28
CA SER A 164 -5.39 -13.39 -7.84
C SER A 164 -5.28 -14.47 -6.75
N ASP A 165 -5.41 -15.74 -7.13
CA ASP A 165 -5.38 -16.91 -6.22
C ASP A 165 -3.98 -17.21 -5.60
N ASN A 166 -3.05 -16.25 -5.66
CA ASN A 166 -1.68 -16.39 -5.16
C ASN A 166 -1.53 -16.00 -3.67
N GLY A 167 -2.66 -15.83 -2.96
CA GLY A 167 -2.71 -15.44 -1.54
C GLY A 167 -2.06 -14.08 -1.26
N TYR A 168 -1.76 -13.83 0.01
CA TYR A 168 -1.19 -12.56 0.50
C TYR A 168 0.17 -12.23 -0.10
N LYS A 169 1.01 -13.24 -0.37
CA LYS A 169 2.30 -13.06 -1.06
C LYS A 169 2.11 -12.54 -2.47
N GLY A 170 1.15 -13.08 -3.22
CA GLY A 170 0.80 -12.60 -4.54
C GLY A 170 0.26 -11.18 -4.53
N ALA A 171 -0.67 -10.87 -3.62
CA ALA A 171 -1.22 -9.53 -3.46
C ALA A 171 -0.14 -8.49 -3.14
N TYR A 172 0.78 -8.81 -2.22
CA TYR A 172 1.93 -7.95 -1.91
C TYR A 172 2.82 -7.68 -3.12
N MET A 173 3.17 -8.72 -3.88
CA MET A 173 3.98 -8.56 -5.09
C MET A 173 3.24 -7.74 -6.15
N ALA A 174 1.93 -7.95 -6.31
CA ALA A 174 1.12 -7.18 -7.25
C ALA A 174 1.08 -5.69 -6.89
N LEU A 175 0.96 -5.35 -5.61
CA LEU A 175 1.02 -3.96 -5.13
C LEU A 175 2.41 -3.34 -5.33
N LYS A 176 3.46 -4.07 -4.97
CA LYS A 176 4.85 -3.61 -5.11
C LYS A 176 5.28 -3.39 -6.56
N LEU A 177 4.72 -4.17 -7.49
CA LEU A 177 5.01 -4.10 -8.92
C LEU A 177 3.98 -3.27 -9.71
N SER A 178 2.93 -2.79 -9.06
CA SER A 178 1.93 -1.95 -9.71
C SER A 178 2.55 -0.60 -10.04
N ASP A 179 2.37 -0.16 -11.29
CA ASP A 179 2.62 1.22 -11.69
C ASP A 179 1.27 1.83 -12.08
N CYS A 180 0.51 2.25 -11.06
CA CYS A 180 -0.75 2.94 -11.27
C CYS A 180 -0.61 4.46 -11.20
N SER A 181 0.62 4.97 -11.02
CA SER A 181 0.96 6.38 -10.85
C SER A 181 0.41 7.27 -11.98
N GLU A 182 0.24 6.70 -13.18
CA GLU A 182 -0.23 7.43 -14.35
C GLU A 182 -1.75 7.55 -14.49
N ILE A 183 -2.56 6.86 -13.67
CA ILE A 183 -4.01 6.76 -13.90
C ILE A 183 -4.72 8.12 -13.89
N PHE A 184 -4.23 9.05 -13.06
CA PHE A 184 -4.78 10.40 -12.91
C PHE A 184 -4.12 11.43 -13.84
N ILE A 185 -2.99 11.12 -14.47
CA ILE A 185 -2.19 12.08 -15.26
C ILE A 185 -2.98 12.66 -16.45
N PRO A 186 -3.76 11.88 -17.23
CA PRO A 186 -4.57 12.44 -18.30
C PRO A 186 -5.61 13.45 -17.82
N LEU A 187 -6.22 13.22 -16.65
CA LEU A 187 -7.21 14.12 -16.07
C LEU A 187 -6.52 15.38 -15.52
N LYS A 188 -5.40 15.23 -14.81
CA LYS A 188 -4.58 16.35 -14.33
C LYS A 188 -4.22 17.32 -15.45
N ARG A 189 -3.80 16.80 -16.61
CA ARG A 189 -3.49 17.62 -17.79
C ARG A 189 -4.71 18.39 -18.29
N GLN A 190 -5.86 17.72 -18.41
CA GLN A 190 -7.10 18.36 -18.87
C GLN A 190 -7.54 19.51 -17.95
N VAL A 191 -7.51 19.29 -16.63
CA VAL A 191 -7.87 20.32 -15.65
C VAL A 191 -6.92 21.52 -15.77
N TYR A 192 -5.62 21.26 -15.85
CA TYR A 192 -4.61 22.31 -16.01
C TYR A 192 -4.80 23.13 -17.30
N ASP A 193 -5.02 22.45 -18.42
CA ASP A 193 -5.19 23.08 -19.74
C ASP A 193 -6.44 23.98 -19.79
N VAL A 194 -7.52 23.60 -19.11
CA VAL A 194 -8.74 24.43 -19.04
C VAL A 194 -8.54 25.60 -18.08
N LEU A 195 -7.93 25.38 -16.92
CA LEU A 195 -7.74 26.41 -15.89
C LEU A 195 -6.79 27.54 -16.34
N HIS A 196 -5.78 27.22 -17.14
CA HIS A 196 -4.74 28.18 -17.57
C HIS A 196 -4.91 28.68 -19.00
N LYS A 197 -6.01 28.35 -19.67
CA LYS A 197 -6.37 28.96 -20.95
C LYS A 197 -6.86 30.39 -20.71
N TYR A 198 -5.96 31.35 -20.92
CA TYR A 198 -6.27 32.77 -21.13
C TYR A 198 -5.89 33.17 -22.55
#